data_AF-A0A1X0RG24-F1
#
_entry.id   AF-A0A1X0RG24-F1
#
_cell.length_a   1.000
_cell.length_b   1.000
_cell.length_c   1.000
_cell.angle_alpha   90.00
_cell.angle_beta   90.00
_cell.angle_gamma   90.00
#
_symmetry.space_group_name_H-M   'P 1'
#
loop_
_entity.id
_entity.type
_entity.pdbx_description
1 polymer ?
#
loop_
_entity_poly.entity_id
_entity_poly.type
_entity_poly.pdbx_seq_one_letter_code
_entity_poly.pdbx_strand_id
1 'polypeptide(L)'
;HIQQKRFKLKLCTSEQRFIVAQNDQQPKTKPVMFIGDEGTGAGSRIKGFLRYGGIWKQRIQVKYVNVRITDEYMASQVCLYCFSKLDQLMQRKLNKGRQISFKSKGSL
;
A
#
# COMPACT_ATOMS: atom_id res chain seq x y z
N HIS A 1 14.80 -17.79 14.79
CA HIS A 1 13.74 -16.90 15.32
C HIS A 1 14.20 -15.43 15.55
N ILE A 2 15.43 -15.17 16.05
CA ILE A 2 15.98 -13.79 16.26
C ILE A 2 16.37 -13.09 14.95
N GLN A 3 16.93 -13.81 13.98
CA GLN A 3 17.42 -13.24 12.71
C GLN A 3 16.29 -12.62 11.87
N GLN A 4 15.11 -13.22 11.83
CA GLN A 4 13.94 -12.67 11.12
C GLN A 4 13.45 -11.36 11.74
N LYS A 5 13.43 -11.24 13.07
CA LYS A 5 13.04 -10.00 13.76
C LYS A 5 14.02 -8.87 13.46
N ARG A 6 15.33 -9.14 13.53
CA ARG A 6 16.38 -8.17 13.16
C ARG A 6 16.28 -7.74 11.71
N PHE A 7 16.04 -8.68 10.79
CA PHE A 7 15.85 -8.38 9.38
C PHE A 7 14.65 -7.45 9.13
N LYS A 8 13.48 -7.78 9.69
CA LYS A 8 12.24 -6.99 9.58
C LYS A 8 12.44 -5.55 10.09
N LEU A 9 13.09 -5.41 11.24
CA LEU A 9 13.41 -4.10 11.82
C LEU A 9 14.39 -3.33 10.94
N LYS A 10 15.49 -3.94 10.50
CA LYS A 10 16.49 -3.31 9.63
C LYS A 10 15.85 -2.76 8.35
N LEU A 11 14.98 -3.53 7.73
CA LEU A 11 14.26 -3.15 6.52
C LEU A 11 13.33 -1.94 6.76
N CYS A 12 12.54 -1.96 7.83
CA CYS A 12 11.67 -0.82 8.17
C CYS A 12 12.48 0.43 8.53
N THR A 13 13.60 0.29 9.25
CA THR A 13 14.46 1.42 9.61
C THR A 13 15.12 2.05 8.39
N SER A 14 15.55 1.26 7.39
CA SER A 14 16.08 1.84 6.15
C SER A 14 15.02 2.62 5.38
N GLU A 15 13.79 2.11 5.29
CA GLU A 15 12.67 2.80 4.65
C GLU A 15 12.31 4.10 5.38
N GLN A 16 12.28 4.06 6.71
CA GLN A 16 12.05 5.25 7.54
C GLN A 16 13.10 6.32 7.30
N ARG A 17 14.39 5.96 7.24
CA ARG A 17 15.46 6.93 6.97
C ARG A 17 15.27 7.60 5.61
N PHE A 18 14.87 6.83 4.59
CA PHE A 18 14.56 7.38 3.28
C PHE A 18 13.38 8.35 3.34
N ILE A 19 12.30 7.99 4.03
CA ILE A 19 11.12 8.85 4.19
C ILE A 19 11.48 10.13 4.95
N VAL A 20 12.26 10.03 6.03
CA VAL A 20 12.69 11.17 6.85
C VAL A 20 13.62 12.10 6.07
N ALA A 21 14.57 11.57 5.30
CA ALA A 21 15.47 12.38 4.48
C ALA A 21 14.73 13.19 3.39
N GLN A 22 13.51 12.80 3.05
CA GLN A 22 12.65 13.54 2.10
C GLN A 22 11.80 14.63 2.78
N ASN A 23 11.93 14.85 4.09
CA ASN A 23 11.04 15.71 4.90
C ASN A 23 11.67 17.01 5.44
N ASP A 24 12.74 17.53 4.84
CA ASP A 24 13.49 18.70 5.34
C ASP A 24 12.69 20.00 5.58
N GLN A 25 11.39 20.07 5.22
CA GLN A 25 10.63 21.33 5.29
C GLN A 25 9.22 21.27 5.92
N GLN A 26 8.65 20.11 6.34
CA GLN A 26 7.32 20.14 6.98
C GLN A 26 7.10 19.13 8.12
N PRO A 27 6.51 19.58 9.25
CA PRO A 27 6.05 18.71 10.32
C PRO A 27 4.64 18.19 9.98
N LYS A 28 4.57 17.15 9.14
CA LYS A 28 3.47 16.17 9.11
C LYS A 28 3.85 15.03 8.16
N THR A 29 3.97 13.86 8.75
CA THR A 29 4.34 12.56 8.17
C THR A 29 3.68 12.32 6.81
N LYS A 30 4.44 12.42 5.70
CA LYS A 30 3.97 12.03 4.37
C LYS A 30 3.38 10.62 4.43
N PRO A 31 2.11 10.42 4.07
CA PRO A 31 1.51 9.10 4.13
C PRO A 31 2.24 8.12 3.20
N VAL A 32 2.42 6.89 3.65
CA VAL A 32 3.04 5.81 2.88
C VAL A 32 1.97 4.80 2.48
N MET A 33 1.86 4.54 1.18
CA MET A 33 1.00 3.51 0.65
C MET A 33 1.82 2.27 0.31
N PHE A 34 1.42 1.12 0.85
CA PHE A 34 1.94 -0.17 0.45
C PHE A 34 0.96 -0.83 -0.52
N ILE A 35 1.44 -1.18 -1.71
CA ILE A 35 0.65 -1.93 -2.67
C ILE A 35 0.90 -3.42 -2.43
N GLY A 36 -0.18 -4.16 -2.16
CA GLY A 36 -0.14 -5.58 -1.89
C GLY A 36 -1.39 -6.11 -1.18
N ASP A 37 -1.50 -7.42 -1.14
CA ASP A 37 -2.66 -8.20 -0.68
C ASP A 37 -2.72 -8.39 0.85
N GLU A 38 -2.29 -7.39 1.63
CA GLU A 38 -2.23 -7.43 3.11
C GLU A 38 -1.47 -8.62 3.72
N GLY A 39 -0.67 -9.34 2.92
CA GLY A 39 0.10 -10.50 3.36
C GLY A 39 -0.44 -11.82 2.84
N THR A 40 -1.36 -11.80 1.87
CA THR A 40 -1.80 -13.02 1.18
C THR A 40 -0.60 -13.62 0.42
N GLY A 41 -0.14 -14.79 0.87
CA GLY A 41 1.08 -15.40 0.34
C GLY A 41 2.39 -14.88 0.96
N ALA A 42 2.36 -14.08 2.02
CA ALA A 42 3.56 -13.84 2.82
C ALA A 42 4.11 -15.18 3.36
N GLY A 43 5.39 -15.44 3.17
CA GLY A 43 6.01 -16.73 3.48
C GLY A 43 5.93 -17.78 2.36
N SER A 44 5.16 -17.54 1.30
CA SER A 44 5.27 -18.32 0.07
C SER A 44 6.44 -17.83 -0.79
N ARG A 45 6.86 -18.64 -1.76
CA ARG A 45 7.94 -18.29 -2.70
C ARG A 45 7.37 -18.11 -4.10
N ILE A 46 7.81 -17.05 -4.79
CA ILE A 46 7.60 -16.87 -6.23
C ILE A 46 8.97 -16.88 -6.88
N LYS A 47 9.17 -17.79 -7.86
CA LYS A 47 10.47 -17.96 -8.55
C LYS A 47 11.66 -18.12 -7.58
N GLY A 48 11.45 -18.82 -6.45
CA GLY A 48 12.47 -19.02 -5.42
C GLY A 48 12.63 -17.86 -4.42
N PHE A 49 12.11 -16.67 -4.72
CA PHE A 49 12.15 -15.52 -3.83
C PHE A 49 11.03 -15.57 -2.79
N LEU A 50 11.38 -15.41 -1.51
CA LEU A 50 10.39 -15.40 -0.43
C LEU A 50 9.59 -14.10 -0.47
N ARG A 51 8.26 -14.20 -0.49
CA ARG A 51 7.38 -13.04 -0.36
C ARG A 51 7.41 -12.54 1.08
N TYR A 52 7.83 -11.29 1.23
CA TYR A 52 7.82 -10.57 2.51
C TYR A 52 6.80 -9.43 2.45
N GLY A 53 6.13 -9.19 3.56
CA GLY A 53 5.15 -8.12 3.68
C GLY A 53 3.96 -8.55 4.51
N GLY A 54 2.85 -7.85 4.31
CA GLY A 54 1.64 -7.99 5.09
C GLY A 54 1.64 -7.18 6.38
N ILE A 55 0.68 -7.48 7.24
CA ILE A 55 0.30 -6.65 8.39
C ILE A 55 1.49 -6.31 9.32
N TRP A 56 2.48 -7.20 9.46
CA TRP A 56 3.62 -6.92 10.35
C TRP A 56 4.44 -5.70 9.93
N LYS A 57 4.53 -5.40 8.63
CA LYS A 57 5.28 -4.24 8.13
C LYS A 57 4.54 -2.94 8.47
N GLN A 58 3.22 -2.93 8.24
CA GLN A 58 2.36 -1.83 8.66
C GLN A 58 2.41 -1.60 10.17
N ARG A 59 2.36 -2.66 10.99
CA ARG A 59 2.45 -2.54 12.47
C ARG A 59 3.74 -1.90 12.97
N ILE A 60 4.86 -2.12 12.27
CA ILE A 60 6.14 -1.50 12.63
C ILE A 60 6.14 -0.02 12.19
N GLN A 61 5.64 0.26 10.98
CA GLN A 61 5.70 1.60 10.40
C GLN A 61 4.64 2.58 10.91
N VAL A 62 3.45 2.11 11.30
CA VAL A 62 2.33 2.96 11.76
C VAL A 62 2.70 3.84 12.97
N LYS A 63 3.72 3.44 13.73
CA LYS A 63 4.25 4.22 14.87
C LYS A 63 4.96 5.52 14.44
N TYR A 64 5.35 5.63 13.17
CA TYR A 64 6.21 6.69 12.67
C TYR A 64 5.58 7.47 11.51
N VAL A 65 4.65 6.84 10.77
CA VAL A 65 4.03 7.42 9.58
C VAL A 65 2.63 6.84 9.38
N ASN A 66 1.73 7.62 8.78
CA ASN A 66 0.43 7.10 8.36
C ASN A 66 0.64 6.09 7.22
N VAL A 67 0.26 4.83 7.46
CA VAL A 67 0.42 3.74 6.49
C VAL A 67 -0.92 3.15 6.11
N ARG A 68 -1.13 2.94 4.81
CA ARG A 68 -2.21 2.08 4.31
C ARG A 68 -1.65 0.97 3.42
N ILE A 69 -2.14 -0.25 3.61
CA ILE A 69 -1.96 -1.32 2.64
C ILE A 69 -3.18 -1.32 1.73
N THR A 70 -2.99 -1.41 0.42
CA THR A 70 -4.05 -1.52 -0.56
C THR A 70 -3.68 -2.59 -1.57
N ASP A 71 -4.64 -3.43 -1.96
CA ASP A 71 -4.43 -4.30 -3.11
C ASP A 71 -4.19 -3.46 -4.38
N GLU A 72 -3.61 -4.07 -5.41
CA GLU A 72 -3.26 -3.39 -6.67
C GLU A 72 -4.49 -2.76 -7.36
N TYR A 73 -5.65 -3.41 -7.26
CA TYR A 73 -6.90 -2.95 -7.84
C TYR A 73 -7.42 -1.69 -7.14
N MET A 74 -7.31 -1.63 -5.81
CA MET A 74 -7.73 -0.51 -4.98
C MET A 74 -6.71 0.61 -4.95
N ALA A 75 -5.42 0.34 -5.14
CA ALA A 75 -4.36 1.36 -5.20
C ALA A 75 -4.64 2.40 -6.29
N SER A 76 -5.26 1.97 -7.41
CA SER A 76 -5.67 2.85 -8.52
C SER A 76 -6.95 3.65 -8.22
N GLN A 77 -7.60 3.38 -7.10
CA GLN A 77 -8.93 3.89 -6.72
C GLN A 77 -8.94 4.63 -5.40
N VAL A 78 -7.79 4.88 -4.78
CA VAL A 78 -7.68 5.63 -3.54
C VAL A 78 -6.79 6.86 -3.73
N CYS A 79 -7.14 7.95 -3.06
CA CYS A 79 -6.30 9.14 -3.03
C CYS A 79 -5.02 8.88 -2.25
N LEU A 80 -3.87 9.27 -2.80
CA LEU A 80 -2.56 9.09 -2.15
C LEU A 80 -2.41 9.93 -0.87
N TYR A 81 -3.14 11.03 -0.75
CA TYR A 81 -3.03 11.97 0.38
C TYR A 81 -3.99 11.65 1.52
N CYS A 82 -5.28 11.44 1.21
CA CYS A 82 -6.32 11.21 2.22
C CYS A 82 -6.75 9.75 2.35
N PHE A 83 -6.21 8.85 1.52
CA PHE A 83 -6.57 7.43 1.45
C PHE A 83 -8.07 7.14 1.23
N SER A 84 -8.85 8.16 0.89
CA SER A 84 -10.28 8.00 0.60
C SER A 84 -10.45 7.44 -0.80
N LYS A 85 -11.54 6.69 -1.01
CA LYS A 85 -11.87 6.16 -2.33
C LYS A 85 -12.15 7.31 -3.28
N LEU A 86 -11.64 7.22 -4.50
CA LEU A 86 -11.90 8.20 -5.55
C LEU A 86 -13.29 7.92 -6.15
N ASP A 87 -14.24 8.82 -5.93
CA ASP A 87 -15.63 8.66 -6.39
C ASP A 87 -15.80 8.68 -7.91
N GLN A 88 -14.82 9.22 -8.64
CA GLN A 88 -14.91 9.46 -10.08
C GLN A 88 -14.48 8.27 -10.96
N LEU A 89 -14.55 7.03 -10.46
CA LEU A 89 -14.05 5.91 -11.24
C LEU A 89 -14.87 5.66 -12.51
N MET A 90 -14.19 5.70 -13.65
CA MET A 90 -14.64 5.00 -14.86
C MET A 90 -14.59 3.50 -14.57
N GLN A 91 -15.72 2.95 -14.19
CA GLN A 91 -15.90 1.52 -14.07
C GLN A 91 -15.90 0.94 -15.49
N ARG A 92 -14.95 0.06 -15.80
CA ARG A 92 -14.92 -0.70 -17.04
C ARG A 92 -15.58 -2.05 -16.76
N LYS A 93 -16.82 -2.26 -17.23
CA LYS A 93 -17.40 -3.61 -17.25
C LYS A 93 -17.31 -4.20 -18.65
N LEU A 94 -17.05 -5.49 -18.68
CA LEU A 94 -17.23 -6.31 -19.87
C LEU A 94 -18.72 -6.64 -19.96
N ASN A 95 -19.40 -6.20 -21.02
CA ASN A 95 -20.77 -6.62 -21.30
C ASN A 95 -20.82 -7.23 -22.69
N LYS A 96 -21.16 -8.53 -22.76
CA LYS A 96 -21.25 -9.31 -24.01
C LYS A 96 -20.07 -9.08 -24.98
N GLY A 97 -18.83 -9.12 -24.45
CA GLY A 97 -17.61 -8.97 -25.26
C GLY A 97 -17.23 -7.54 -25.66
N ARG A 98 -18.04 -6.52 -25.36
CA ARG A 98 -17.67 -5.11 -25.51
C ARG A 98 -17.25 -4.52 -24.17
N GLN A 99 -16.13 -3.80 -24.18
CA GLN A 99 -15.67 -3.02 -23.04
C GLN A 99 -16.47 -1.72 -22.98
N ILE A 100 -17.24 -1.53 -21.91
CA ILE A 100 -18.05 -0.33 -21.71
C ILE A 100 -17.56 0.36 -20.45
N SER A 101 -17.17 1.63 -20.61
CA SER A 101 -16.81 2.51 -19.50
C SER A 101 -18.00 3.37 -19.10
N PHE A 102 -18.34 3.41 -17.81
CA PHE A 102 -19.35 4.33 -17.29
C PHE A 102 -18.85 5.04 -16.04
N LYS A 103 -19.20 6.32 -15.92
CA LYS A 103 -18.95 7.13 -14.73
C LYS A 103 -20.03 6.82 -13.70
N SER A 104 -19.68 6.27 -12.56
CA SER A 104 -20.60 6.23 -11.42
C SER A 104 -20.65 7.63 -10.80
N LYS A 105 -21.85 8.19 -10.59
CA LYS A 105 -22.02 9.35 -9.72
C LYS A 105 -21.78 8.87 -8.29
N GLY A 106 -20.72 9.37 -7.64
CA GLY A 106 -20.53 9.17 -6.20
C GLY A 106 -21.73 9.70 -5.43
N SER A 107 -22.16 8.97 -4.41
CA SER A 107 -23.17 9.45 -3.45
C SER A 107 -22.46 10.24 -2.36
N LEU A 108 -23.03 11.40 -2.02
CA LEU A 108 -22.65 12.27 -0.89
C LEU A 108 -22.65 11.52 0.44
#